data_AF-A0A1T4PI78-F1
#
_entry.id   AF-A0A1T4PI78-F1
#
_cell.length_a   1.000
_cell.length_b   1.000
_cell.length_c   1.000
_cell.angle_alpha   90.00
_cell.angle_beta   90.00
_cell.angle_gamma   90.00
#
_symmetry.space_group_name_H-M   'P 1'
#
loop_
_entity.id
_entity.type
_entity.pdbx_description
1 polymer ?
#
loop_
_entity_poly.entity_id
_entity_poly.type
_entity_poly.pdbx_seq_one_letter_code
_entity_poly.pdbx_strand_id
1 'polypeptide(L)'
;MYKVGITGGIGSGKSIVTNIFRVLGIPVFDADKAARRLMEEDPALREGLIALFGPESFAEGKLNRKYISNIVFKDPFELEKLNALVHPAAIAAGERWAEAQDAPYTIKEAALFFESGSAAGLDLVIGVYSPRTIRISRVMKRDGISREEVLDRMSRQIDEEMKMRLCDRVILNNDTELLIPQVLQLHHELLALSSDQSANSMI
;
A
#
# COMPACT_ATOMS: atom_id res chain seq x y z
N MET A 1 18.04 -2.92 8.80
CA MET A 1 17.52 -3.53 7.58
C MET A 1 16.92 -2.43 6.73
N TYR A 2 17.28 -2.37 5.46
CA TYR A 2 16.83 -1.32 4.55
C TYR A 2 15.36 -1.54 4.15
N LYS A 3 14.52 -0.51 4.30
CA LYS A 3 13.06 -0.58 4.14
C LYS A 3 12.61 0.29 2.96
N VAL A 4 12.06 -0.36 1.95
CA VAL A 4 11.60 0.28 0.72
C VAL A 4 10.07 0.33 0.69
N GLY A 5 9.50 1.48 0.35
CA GLY A 5 8.09 1.63 0.03
C GLY A 5 7.82 1.46 -1.45
N ILE A 6 6.76 0.74 -1.82
CA ILE A 6 6.16 0.83 -3.15
C ILE A 6 4.74 1.39 -3.05
N THR A 7 4.50 2.49 -3.74
CA THR A 7 3.18 3.14 -3.85
C THR A 7 2.82 3.48 -5.28
N GLY A 8 1.68 4.15 -5.46
CA GLY A 8 1.09 4.46 -6.75
C GLY A 8 -0.44 4.42 -6.65
N GLY A 9 -1.12 5.19 -7.49
CA GLY A 9 -2.57 5.28 -7.41
C GLY A 9 -3.29 3.98 -7.74
N ILE A 10 -4.61 3.97 -7.55
CA ILE A 10 -5.44 2.84 -7.98
C ILE A 10 -5.23 2.55 -9.48
N GLY A 11 -5.05 1.28 -9.85
CA GLY A 11 -4.83 0.87 -11.24
C GLY A 11 -3.42 1.09 -11.80
N SER A 12 -2.49 1.63 -11.03
CA SER A 12 -1.08 1.85 -11.45
C SER A 12 -0.29 0.56 -11.72
N GLY A 13 -0.70 -0.56 -11.13
CA GLY A 13 -0.02 -1.85 -11.28
C GLY A 13 1.10 -2.11 -10.27
N LYS A 14 1.05 -1.48 -9.08
CA LYS A 14 1.92 -1.81 -7.93
C LYS A 14 2.11 -3.30 -7.73
N SER A 15 1.02 -4.08 -7.71
CA SER A 15 1.07 -5.51 -7.46
C SER A 15 1.85 -6.30 -8.52
N ILE A 16 1.92 -5.80 -9.77
CA ILE A 16 2.77 -6.39 -10.81
C ILE A 16 4.24 -6.12 -10.49
N VAL A 17 4.58 -4.88 -10.17
CA VAL A 17 5.94 -4.48 -9.79
C VAL A 17 6.41 -5.26 -8.55
N THR A 18 5.59 -5.35 -7.51
CA THR A 18 5.93 -6.08 -6.29
C THR A 18 6.07 -7.59 -6.54
N ASN A 19 5.30 -8.17 -7.46
CA ASN A 19 5.49 -9.56 -7.87
C ASN A 19 6.82 -9.79 -8.59
N ILE A 20 7.30 -8.84 -9.39
CA ILE A 20 8.63 -8.96 -10.02
C ILE A 20 9.71 -8.99 -8.92
N PHE A 21 9.64 -8.10 -7.92
CA PHE A 21 10.55 -8.15 -6.78
C PHE A 21 10.46 -9.45 -5.98
N ARG A 22 9.25 -10.01 -5.78
CA ARG A 22 9.08 -11.33 -5.15
C ARG A 22 9.80 -12.44 -5.93
N VAL A 23 9.72 -12.41 -7.27
CA VAL A 23 10.45 -13.37 -8.12
C VAL A 23 11.97 -13.22 -7.97
N LEU A 24 12.46 -12.01 -7.72
CA LEU A 24 13.87 -11.73 -7.41
C LEU A 24 14.27 -12.12 -5.96
N GLY A 25 13.39 -12.76 -5.20
CA GLY A 25 13.66 -13.21 -3.83
C GLY A 25 13.47 -12.13 -2.77
N ILE A 26 12.94 -10.95 -3.13
CA ILE A 26 12.75 -9.87 -2.18
C ILE A 26 11.40 -10.02 -1.46
N PRO A 27 11.39 -10.05 -0.12
CA PRO A 27 10.16 -10.14 0.64
C PRO A 27 9.33 -8.86 0.50
N VAL A 28 8.02 -9.03 0.33
CA VAL A 28 7.08 -7.91 0.19
C VAL A 28 5.88 -8.04 1.13
N PHE A 29 5.70 -7.04 1.98
CA PHE A 29 4.54 -6.86 2.84
C PHE A 29 3.45 -6.07 2.12
N ASP A 30 2.27 -6.68 1.96
CA ASP A 30 1.09 -6.01 1.44
C ASP A 30 0.30 -5.39 2.61
N ALA A 31 0.42 -4.07 2.78
CA ALA A 31 -0.19 -3.35 3.89
C ALA A 31 -1.72 -3.34 3.80
N ASP A 32 -2.29 -3.26 2.60
CA ASP A 32 -3.74 -3.26 2.39
C ASP A 32 -4.34 -4.62 2.77
N LYS A 33 -3.67 -5.72 2.40
CA LYS A 33 -4.06 -7.08 2.79
C LYS A 33 -3.88 -7.32 4.29
N ALA A 34 -2.77 -6.84 4.87
CA ALA A 34 -2.52 -6.96 6.30
C ALA A 34 -3.58 -6.21 7.12
N ALA A 35 -3.91 -4.96 6.76
CA ALA A 35 -4.95 -4.17 7.42
C ALA A 35 -6.31 -4.89 7.39
N ARG A 36 -6.71 -5.45 6.24
CA ARG A 36 -7.95 -6.23 6.12
C ARG A 36 -7.98 -7.45 7.03
N ARG A 37 -6.86 -8.17 7.10
CA ARG A 37 -6.72 -9.35 7.95
C ARG A 37 -6.80 -8.96 9.43
N LEU A 38 -6.10 -7.90 9.83
CA LEU A 38 -6.08 -7.40 11.21
C LEU A 38 -7.48 -6.97 11.66
N MET A 39 -8.25 -6.28 10.82
CA MET A 39 -9.64 -5.92 11.17
C MET A 39 -10.57 -7.12 11.43
N GLU A 40 -10.21 -8.31 10.95
CA GLU A 40 -10.99 -9.54 11.16
C GLU A 40 -10.45 -10.38 12.33
N GLU A 41 -9.13 -10.44 12.50
CA GLU A 41 -8.46 -11.35 13.43
C GLU A 41 -8.03 -10.70 14.75
N ASP A 42 -7.79 -9.39 14.78
CA ASP A 42 -7.33 -8.68 15.97
C ASP A 42 -8.52 -8.33 16.88
N PRO A 43 -8.59 -8.88 18.11
CA PRO A 43 -9.72 -8.62 19.01
C PRO A 43 -9.89 -7.15 19.37
N ALA A 44 -8.79 -6.41 19.56
CA ALA A 44 -8.84 -5.00 19.93
C ALA A 44 -9.35 -4.14 18.78
N LEU A 45 -8.92 -4.42 17.53
CA LEU A 45 -9.49 -3.73 16.37
C LEU A 45 -10.96 -4.07 16.17
N ARG A 46 -11.35 -5.33 16.36
CA ARG A 46 -12.74 -5.75 16.26
C ARG A 46 -13.62 -5.02 17.27
N GLU A 47 -13.21 -4.95 18.53
CA GLU A 47 -13.93 -4.20 19.56
C GLU A 47 -14.01 -2.71 19.21
N GLY A 48 -12.91 -2.11 18.75
CA GLY A 48 -12.89 -0.72 18.29
C GLY A 48 -13.84 -0.45 17.12
N LEU A 49 -13.90 -1.36 16.14
CA LEU A 49 -14.81 -1.25 15.00
C LEU A 49 -16.28 -1.38 15.40
N ILE A 50 -16.60 -2.27 16.35
CA ILE A 50 -17.95 -2.40 16.91
C ILE A 50 -18.32 -1.13 17.69
N ALA A 51 -17.38 -0.58 18.46
CA ALA A 51 -17.60 0.67 19.20
C ALA A 51 -17.82 1.87 18.28
N LEU A 52 -17.11 1.95 17.15
CA LEU A 52 -17.24 3.05 16.19
C LEU A 52 -18.48 2.94 15.30
N PHE A 53 -18.77 1.76 14.76
CA PHE A 53 -19.75 1.58 13.68
C PHE A 53 -20.97 0.72 14.08
N GLY A 54 -21.03 0.26 15.33
CA GLY A 54 -22.09 -0.60 15.84
C GLY A 54 -21.86 -2.09 15.58
N PRO A 55 -22.68 -2.97 16.19
CA PRO A 55 -22.56 -4.42 16.05
C PRO A 55 -22.71 -4.92 14.60
N GLU A 56 -23.41 -4.19 13.75
CA GLU A 56 -23.61 -4.50 12.32
C GLU A 56 -22.33 -4.44 11.50
N SER A 57 -21.26 -3.84 12.06
CA SER A 57 -19.90 -3.89 11.51
C SER A 57 -19.36 -5.32 11.39
N PHE A 58 -19.95 -6.28 12.12
CA PHE A 58 -19.67 -7.70 11.97
C PHE A 58 -20.96 -8.49 11.72
N ALA A 59 -20.92 -9.40 10.76
CA ALA A 59 -21.99 -10.34 10.45
C ALA A 59 -21.42 -11.77 10.45
N GLU A 60 -22.08 -12.70 11.15
CA GLU A 60 -21.64 -14.10 11.24
C GLU A 60 -20.17 -14.27 11.70
N GLY A 61 -19.74 -13.38 12.60
CA GLY A 61 -18.37 -13.37 13.13
C GLY A 61 -17.31 -12.81 12.18
N LYS A 62 -17.70 -12.32 10.99
CA LYS A 62 -16.81 -11.73 9.99
C LYS A 62 -17.08 -10.25 9.81
N LEU A 63 -16.08 -9.50 9.36
CA LEU A 63 -16.20 -8.08 9.07
C LEU A 63 -17.23 -7.84 7.95
N ASN A 64 -18.26 -7.04 8.24
CA ASN A 64 -19.25 -6.62 7.27
C ASN A 64 -18.71 -5.44 6.44
N ARG A 65 -17.83 -5.77 5.49
CA ARG A 65 -17.13 -4.79 4.66
C ARG A 65 -18.07 -3.87 3.90
N LYS A 66 -19.19 -4.41 3.39
CA LYS A 66 -20.18 -3.63 2.66
C LYS A 66 -20.81 -2.56 3.56
N TYR A 67 -21.19 -2.94 4.77
CA TYR A 67 -21.74 -2.00 5.76
C TYR A 67 -20.75 -0.88 6.10
N ILE A 68 -19.51 -1.21 6.48
CA ILE A 68 -18.49 -0.20 6.80
C ILE A 68 -18.22 0.69 5.59
N SER A 69 -18.03 0.10 4.40
CA SER A 69 -17.77 0.86 3.17
C SER A 69 -18.88 1.86 2.85
N ASN A 70 -20.14 1.50 3.08
CA ASN A 70 -21.27 2.39 2.85
C ASN A 70 -21.28 3.60 3.79
N ILE A 71 -20.71 3.47 4.99
CA ILE A 71 -20.60 4.56 5.97
C ILE A 71 -19.42 5.45 5.57
N VAL A 72 -18.21 4.87 5.51
CA VAL A 72 -16.97 5.65 5.32
C VAL A 72 -16.84 6.27 3.93
N PHE A 73 -17.55 5.76 2.92
CA PHE A 73 -17.57 6.40 1.60
C PHE A 73 -18.53 7.59 1.51
N LYS A 74 -19.49 7.70 2.43
CA LYS A 74 -20.44 8.82 2.49
C LYS A 74 -19.95 9.95 3.40
N ASP A 75 -19.08 9.64 4.36
CA ASP A 75 -18.58 10.59 5.34
C ASP A 75 -17.04 10.51 5.48
N PRO A 76 -16.31 11.55 5.03
CA PRO A 76 -14.86 11.63 5.20
C PRO A 76 -14.40 11.57 6.67
N PHE A 77 -15.21 12.05 7.61
CA PHE A 77 -14.88 12.02 9.04
C PHE A 77 -14.92 10.58 9.59
N GLU A 78 -15.89 9.78 9.14
CA GLU A 78 -15.95 8.36 9.50
C GLU A 78 -14.80 7.57 8.87
N LEU A 79 -14.38 7.93 7.66
CA LEU A 79 -13.18 7.36 7.05
C LEU A 79 -11.92 7.69 7.86
N GLU A 80 -11.79 8.92 8.36
CA GLU A 80 -10.67 9.32 9.21
C GLU A 80 -10.63 8.52 10.51
N LYS A 81 -11.77 8.33 11.19
CA LYS A 81 -11.86 7.49 12.39
C LYS A 81 -11.45 6.04 12.12
N LEU A 82 -11.94 5.46 11.02
CA LEU A 82 -11.55 4.10 10.61
C LEU A 82 -10.03 4.03 10.41
N ASN A 83 -9.47 4.98 9.67
CA ASN A 83 -8.04 5.02 9.39
C ASN A 83 -7.20 5.21 10.66
N ALA A 84 -7.63 6.08 11.58
CA ALA A 84 -6.95 6.30 12.86
C ALA A 84 -6.93 5.05 13.75
N LEU A 85 -7.98 4.22 13.68
CA LEU A 85 -8.03 2.94 14.38
C LEU A 85 -7.12 1.89 13.72
N VAL A 86 -7.16 1.77 12.39
CA VAL A 86 -6.55 0.65 11.66
C VAL A 86 -5.07 0.88 11.32
N HIS A 87 -4.68 2.11 10.95
CA HIS A 87 -3.32 2.40 10.49
C HIS A 87 -2.25 2.09 11.53
N PRO A 88 -2.37 2.45 12.83
CA PRO A 88 -1.35 2.14 13.82
C PRO A 88 -1.07 0.63 13.93
N ALA A 89 -2.12 -0.19 13.93
CA ALA A 89 -1.99 -1.64 13.98
C ALA A 89 -1.33 -2.21 12.71
N ALA A 90 -1.70 -1.69 11.53
CA ALA A 90 -1.12 -2.11 10.26
C ALA A 90 0.36 -1.68 10.12
N ILE A 91 0.73 -0.50 10.60
CA ILE A 91 2.12 -0.01 10.65
C ILE A 91 2.95 -0.93 11.54
N ALA A 92 2.51 -1.17 12.77
CA ALA A 92 3.24 -2.02 13.72
C ALA A 92 3.37 -3.47 13.22
N ALA A 93 2.35 -3.99 12.53
CA ALA A 93 2.44 -5.31 11.90
C ALA A 93 3.47 -5.35 10.77
N GLY A 94 3.57 -4.29 9.98
CA GLY A 94 4.58 -4.15 8.93
C GLY A 94 6.00 -4.06 9.48
N GLU A 95 6.20 -3.31 10.58
CA GLU A 95 7.49 -3.20 11.27
C GLU A 95 7.95 -4.54 11.83
N ARG A 96 7.09 -5.23 12.60
CA ARG A 96 7.40 -6.57 13.13
C ARG A 96 7.66 -7.59 12.03
N TRP A 97 6.90 -7.54 10.94
CA TRP A 97 7.12 -8.43 9.79
C TRP A 97 8.48 -8.17 9.16
N ALA A 98 8.86 -6.89 9.00
CA ALA A 98 10.13 -6.48 8.44
C ALA A 98 11.30 -6.99 9.29
N GLU A 99 11.26 -6.78 10.60
CA GLU A 99 12.32 -7.23 11.53
C GLU A 99 12.57 -8.75 11.49
N ALA A 100 11.56 -9.54 11.11
CA ALA A 100 11.66 -10.98 10.99
C ALA A 100 12.21 -11.48 9.63
N GLN A 101 12.52 -10.58 8.69
CA GLN A 101 13.04 -10.97 7.38
C GLN A 101 14.57 -11.06 7.39
N ASP A 102 15.09 -12.08 6.71
CA ASP A 102 16.50 -12.20 6.38
C ASP A 102 16.68 -11.95 4.88
N ALA A 103 16.77 -10.68 4.51
CA ALA A 103 16.94 -10.22 3.15
C ALA A 103 17.73 -8.90 3.14
N PRO A 104 18.42 -8.55 2.03
CA PRO A 104 19.16 -7.30 1.95
C PRO A 104 18.27 -6.08 2.22
N TYR A 105 17.04 -6.12 1.72
CA TYR A 105 16.02 -5.11 1.99
C TYR A 105 14.62 -5.74 1.95
N THR A 106 13.65 -5.02 2.49
CA THR A 106 12.24 -5.40 2.44
C THR A 106 11.42 -4.36 1.70
N ILE A 107 10.30 -4.79 1.13
CA ILE A 107 9.34 -3.88 0.49
C ILE A 107 8.04 -3.87 1.28
N LYS A 108 7.55 -2.67 1.60
CA LYS A 108 6.17 -2.43 2.03
C LYS A 108 5.39 -1.89 0.83
N GLU A 109 4.31 -2.55 0.43
CA GLU A 109 3.37 -2.08 -0.57
C GLU A 109 2.17 -1.42 0.12
N ALA A 110 1.87 -0.16 -0.22
CA ALA A 110 0.64 0.50 0.21
C ALA A 110 0.15 1.53 -0.82
N ALA A 111 -1.16 1.65 -0.98
CA ALA A 111 -1.74 2.67 -1.86
C ALA A 111 -1.68 4.09 -1.26
N LEU A 112 -1.66 4.20 0.07
CA LEU A 112 -1.88 5.43 0.82
C LEU A 112 -0.71 5.79 1.75
N PHE A 113 0.55 5.77 1.26
CA PHE A 113 1.70 6.04 2.14
C PHE A 113 1.70 7.43 2.74
N PHE A 114 1.50 8.45 1.90
CA PHE A 114 1.60 9.84 2.33
C PHE A 114 0.35 10.26 3.12
N GLU A 115 -0.80 9.75 2.72
CA GLU A 115 -2.09 10.01 3.37
C GLU A 115 -2.17 9.38 4.76
N SER A 116 -1.53 8.22 4.97
CA SER A 116 -1.54 7.51 6.27
C SER A 116 -0.35 7.82 7.18
N GLY A 117 0.62 8.60 6.70
CA GLY A 117 1.91 8.76 7.39
C GLY A 117 2.79 7.49 7.38
N SER A 118 2.36 6.41 6.71
CA SER A 118 3.09 5.14 6.61
C SER A 118 4.39 5.22 5.82
N ALA A 119 4.69 6.37 5.19
CA ALA A 119 5.99 6.68 4.61
C ALA A 119 7.07 6.89 5.68
N ALA A 120 6.69 7.28 6.90
CA ALA A 120 7.62 7.48 8.00
C ALA A 120 8.37 6.18 8.31
N GLY A 121 9.69 6.28 8.46
CA GLY A 121 10.55 5.14 8.76
C GLY A 121 10.86 4.23 7.56
N LEU A 122 10.50 4.62 6.33
CA LEU A 122 11.06 4.03 5.11
C LEU A 122 12.35 4.76 4.72
N ASP A 123 13.32 4.02 4.19
CA ASP A 123 14.60 4.57 3.71
C ASP A 123 14.48 5.11 2.28
N LEU A 124 13.58 4.54 1.47
CA LEU A 124 13.32 4.95 0.09
C LEU A 124 11.88 4.61 -0.33
N VAL A 125 11.23 5.49 -1.09
CA VAL A 125 9.89 5.29 -1.65
C VAL A 125 9.92 5.28 -3.18
N ILE A 126 9.42 4.19 -3.75
CA ILE A 126 9.24 4.00 -5.20
C ILE A 126 7.76 4.24 -5.56
N GLY A 127 7.51 5.17 -6.46
CA GLY A 127 6.20 5.40 -7.06
C GLY A 127 6.02 4.58 -8.34
N VAL A 128 4.90 3.87 -8.47
CA VAL A 128 4.50 3.23 -9.73
C VAL A 128 3.51 4.14 -10.42
N TYR A 129 3.95 4.76 -11.52
CA TYR A 129 3.13 5.68 -12.31
C TYR A 129 2.42 4.94 -13.45
N SER A 130 1.20 5.35 -13.74
CA SER A 130 0.50 4.99 -14.97
C SER A 130 -0.47 6.10 -15.39
N PRO A 131 -0.59 6.40 -16.70
CA PRO A 131 -1.53 7.38 -17.22
C PRO A 131 -2.96 7.15 -16.71
N ARG A 132 -3.67 8.23 -16.41
CA ARG A 132 -5.04 8.18 -15.87
C ARG A 132 -5.99 7.32 -16.69
N THR A 133 -5.90 7.41 -18.02
CA THR A 133 -6.73 6.62 -18.96
C THR A 133 -6.51 5.12 -18.81
N ILE A 134 -5.25 4.70 -18.70
CA ILE A 134 -4.84 3.30 -18.50
C ILE A 134 -5.32 2.80 -17.14
N ARG A 135 -5.10 3.59 -16.07
CA ARG A 135 -5.55 3.25 -14.71
C ARG A 135 -7.06 3.03 -14.66
N ILE A 136 -7.85 3.94 -15.25
CA ILE A 136 -9.31 3.80 -15.31
C ILE A 136 -9.72 2.50 -16.00
N SER A 137 -9.17 2.24 -17.19
CA SER A 137 -9.47 1.03 -17.96
C SER A 137 -9.16 -0.25 -17.18
N ARG A 138 -7.98 -0.30 -16.52
CA ARG A 138 -7.55 -1.45 -15.71
C ARG A 138 -8.49 -1.71 -14.53
N VAL A 139 -8.91 -0.67 -13.82
CA VAL A 139 -9.81 -0.82 -12.65
C VAL A 139 -11.20 -1.26 -13.09
N MET A 140 -11.76 -0.65 -14.14
CA MET A 140 -13.05 -1.07 -14.69
C MET A 140 -13.04 -2.55 -15.09
N LYS A 141 -11.99 -2.99 -15.81
CA LYS A 141 -11.85 -4.39 -16.25
C LYS A 141 -11.67 -5.37 -15.08
N ARG A 142 -10.91 -4.99 -14.05
CA ARG A 142 -10.61 -5.85 -12.90
C ARG A 142 -11.78 -5.97 -11.92
N ASP A 143 -12.43 -4.84 -11.61
CA ASP A 143 -13.42 -4.75 -10.55
C ASP A 143 -14.87 -4.82 -11.08
N GLY A 144 -15.09 -4.69 -12.39
CA GLY A 144 -16.41 -4.70 -13.01
C GLY A 144 -17.28 -3.48 -12.65
N ILE A 145 -16.66 -2.37 -12.28
CA ILE A 145 -17.33 -1.13 -11.84
C ILE A 145 -17.37 -0.06 -12.93
N SER A 146 -18.28 0.90 -12.78
CA SER A 146 -18.44 2.02 -13.70
C SER A 146 -17.24 2.98 -13.66
N ARG A 147 -17.07 3.76 -14.74
CA ARG A 147 -16.06 4.83 -14.80
C ARG A 147 -16.23 5.84 -13.66
N GLU A 148 -17.46 6.19 -13.32
CA GLU A 148 -17.79 7.13 -12.25
C GLU A 148 -17.32 6.62 -10.88
N GLU A 149 -17.57 5.35 -10.57
CA GLU A 149 -17.07 4.71 -9.35
C GLU A 149 -15.53 4.67 -9.30
N VAL A 150 -14.85 4.48 -10.44
CA VAL A 150 -13.38 4.58 -10.47
C VAL A 150 -12.92 6.00 -10.18
N LEU A 151 -13.57 7.00 -10.77
CA LEU A 151 -13.22 8.42 -10.56
C LEU A 151 -13.43 8.86 -9.11
N ASP A 152 -14.51 8.40 -8.47
CA ASP A 152 -14.76 8.61 -7.03
C ASP A 152 -13.67 7.98 -6.16
N ARG A 153 -13.19 6.78 -6.51
CA ARG A 153 -12.05 6.18 -5.78
C ARG A 153 -10.75 6.95 -6.00
N MET A 154 -10.53 7.50 -7.19
CA MET A 154 -9.34 8.29 -7.49
C MET A 154 -9.33 9.63 -6.76
N SER A 155 -10.49 10.28 -6.57
CA SER A 155 -10.57 11.59 -5.90
C SER A 155 -10.26 11.53 -4.41
N ARG A 156 -10.34 10.33 -3.79
CA ARG A 156 -9.95 10.09 -2.39
C ARG A 156 -8.44 9.88 -2.20
N GLN A 157 -7.65 9.88 -3.27
CA GLN A 157 -6.19 9.76 -3.22
C GLN A 157 -5.58 11.13 -3.52
N ILE A 158 -4.37 11.38 -3.02
CA ILE A 158 -3.63 12.56 -3.51
C ILE A 158 -3.42 12.46 -5.02
N ASP A 159 -3.29 13.61 -5.67
CA ASP A 159 -3.00 13.67 -7.09
C ASP A 159 -1.79 12.81 -7.45
N GLU A 160 -1.87 12.09 -8.59
CA GLU A 160 -0.85 11.11 -8.96
C GLU A 160 0.49 11.77 -9.27
N GLU A 161 0.48 12.91 -9.96
CA GLU A 161 1.72 13.61 -10.32
C GLU A 161 2.38 14.16 -9.07
N MET A 162 1.59 14.72 -8.16
CA MET A 162 2.07 15.11 -6.84
C MET A 162 2.63 13.92 -6.05
N LYS A 163 1.94 12.77 -6.05
CA LYS A 163 2.42 11.54 -5.40
C LYS A 163 3.78 11.11 -5.94
N MET A 164 3.97 11.13 -7.25
CA MET A 164 5.24 10.76 -7.87
C MET A 164 6.38 11.73 -7.51
N ARG A 165 6.09 13.02 -7.34
CA ARG A 165 7.09 14.00 -6.88
C ARG A 165 7.54 13.80 -5.44
N LEU A 166 6.74 13.13 -4.62
CA LEU A 166 7.08 12.77 -3.24
C LEU A 166 7.87 11.45 -3.16
N CYS A 167 8.01 10.72 -4.28
CA CYS A 167 8.76 9.47 -4.33
C CYS A 167 10.21 9.73 -4.75
N ASP A 168 11.16 8.98 -4.18
CA ASP A 168 12.57 9.05 -4.51
C ASP A 168 12.88 8.48 -5.90
N ARG A 169 12.12 7.45 -6.30
CA ARG A 169 12.24 6.77 -7.59
C ARG A 169 10.85 6.54 -8.18
N VAL A 170 10.77 6.46 -9.50
CA VAL A 170 9.50 6.22 -10.22
C VAL A 170 9.69 5.11 -11.26
N ILE A 171 8.76 4.14 -11.25
CA ILE A 171 8.61 3.12 -12.29
C ILE A 171 7.44 3.51 -13.19
N LEU A 172 7.67 3.48 -14.50
CA LEU A 172 6.67 3.76 -15.51
C LEU A 172 5.97 2.47 -15.94
N ASN A 173 4.66 2.39 -15.66
CA ASN A 173 3.77 1.32 -16.08
C ASN A 173 2.67 1.85 -17.01
N ASN A 174 3.10 2.32 -18.18
CA ASN A 174 2.32 3.07 -19.16
C ASN A 174 2.06 2.29 -20.47
N ASP A 175 2.25 0.96 -20.45
CA ASP A 175 2.11 0.05 -21.59
C ASP A 175 3.10 0.30 -22.76
N THR A 176 4.05 1.22 -22.60
CA THR A 176 5.12 1.50 -23.57
C THR A 176 6.49 1.10 -23.05
N GLU A 177 6.78 1.32 -21.76
CA GLU A 177 8.05 0.96 -21.14
C GLU A 177 7.98 -0.46 -20.55
N LEU A 178 9.06 -1.22 -20.72
CA LEU A 178 9.17 -2.55 -20.12
C LEU A 178 9.42 -2.43 -18.61
N LEU A 179 8.64 -3.16 -17.80
CA LEU A 179 8.76 -3.13 -16.34
C LEU A 179 10.01 -3.86 -15.84
N ILE A 180 10.36 -5.01 -16.43
CA ILE A 180 11.44 -5.87 -15.93
C ILE A 180 12.79 -5.12 -15.92
N PRO A 181 13.23 -4.42 -16.98
CA PRO A 181 14.48 -3.67 -16.94
C PRO A 181 14.52 -2.59 -15.86
N GLN A 182 13.42 -1.85 -15.68
CA GLN A 182 13.31 -0.81 -14.64
C GLN A 182 13.41 -1.41 -13.23
N VAL A 183 12.73 -2.54 -12.99
CA VAL A 183 12.77 -3.24 -11.69
C VAL A 183 14.16 -3.82 -11.42
N LEU A 184 14.82 -4.41 -12.43
CA LEU A 184 16.18 -4.94 -12.27
C LEU A 184 17.19 -3.82 -11.95
N GLN A 185 17.07 -2.67 -12.62
CA GLN A 185 17.92 -1.52 -12.33
C GLN A 185 17.76 -1.06 -10.87
N LEU A 186 16.52 -0.89 -10.42
CA LEU A 186 16.22 -0.51 -9.03
C LEU A 186 16.66 -1.58 -8.04
N HIS A 187 16.50 -2.87 -8.37
CA HIS A 187 16.97 -3.96 -7.53
C HIS A 187 18.48 -3.89 -7.27
N HIS A 188 19.29 -3.68 -8.31
CA HIS A 188 20.74 -3.53 -8.15
C HIS A 188 21.12 -2.30 -7.33
N GLU A 189 20.43 -1.18 -7.55
CA GLU A 189 20.62 0.04 -6.75
C GLU A 189 20.31 -0.20 -5.27
N LEU A 190 19.17 -0.84 -4.97
CA LEU A 190 18.73 -1.13 -3.62
C LEU A 190 19.68 -2.11 -2.89
N LEU A 191 20.24 -3.09 -3.61
CA LEU A 191 21.26 -3.98 -3.05
C LEU A 191 22.49 -3.20 -2.59
N ALA A 192 22.98 -2.26 -3.41
CA ALA A 192 24.11 -1.41 -3.05
C ALA A 192 23.78 -0.53 -1.82
N LEU A 193 22.64 0.18 -1.85
CA LEU A 193 22.21 1.05 -0.75
C LEU A 193 22.01 0.29 0.57
N SER A 194 21.45 -0.92 0.51
CA SER A 194 21.24 -1.75 1.70
C SER A 194 22.55 -2.22 2.35
N SER A 195 23.59 -2.41 1.54
CA SER A 195 24.91 -2.87 2.01
C SER A 195 25.67 -1.74 2.74
N ASP A 196 25.58 -0.52 2.22
CA ASP A 196 26.20 0.67 2.84
C ASP A 196 25.58 1.03 4.19
N GLN A 197 24.26 0.82 4.36
CA GLN A 197 23.58 1.05 5.64
C GLN A 197 24.07 0.08 6.72
N SER A 198 24.23 -1.21 6.37
CA SER A 198 24.77 -2.22 7.29
C SER A 198 26.18 -1.87 7.78
N ALA A 199 27.03 -1.32 6.90
CA ALA A 199 28.38 -0.90 7.25
C ALA A 199 28.41 0.27 8.23
N ASN A 200 27.56 1.27 8.04
CA ASN A 200 27.48 2.44 8.93
C ASN A 200 26.86 2.16 10.31
N SER A 201 26.03 1.12 10.44
CA SER A 201 25.44 0.71 11.72
C SER A 201 26.35 -0.15 12.61
N MET A 202 27.56 -0.52 12.14
CA MET A 202 28.54 -1.31 12.90
C MET A 202 29.68 -0.48 13.51
N ILE A 203 29.63 0.85 13.38
CA ILE A 203 30.60 1.82 13.95
C ILE A 203 29.93 2.56 15.10
#